data_AF-A0A7S3Z315-F1
#
_entry.id   AF-A0A7S3Z315-F1
#
_cell.length_a   1.000
_cell.length_b   1.000
_cell.length_c   1.000
_cell.angle_alpha   90.00
_cell.angle_beta   90.00
_cell.angle_gamma   90.00
#
_symmetry.space_group_name_H-M   'P 1'
#
loop_
_entity.id
_entity.type
_entity.pdbx_description
1 polymer ?
#
loop_
_entity_poly.entity_id
_entity_poly.type
_entity_poly.pdbx_seq_one_letter_code
_entity_poly.pdbx_strand_id
1 'polypeptide(L)'
;GGLLRAFAMCGKEGGIVLILLNFDEELSAQVKVDGVPLPAVREGEAAVMRREWILTAEALTSQMVHANGKVLSQDIFGVIDNVVDLFVTREANSSITLPPHSIAFAHVNTTDPRCPRINSSSSSSSSSSSS
;
A
#
# COMPACT_ATOMS: atom_id res chain seq x y z
N GLY A 1 -18.43 -18.52 -2.58
CA GLY A 1 -17.69 -17.87 -3.68
C GLY A 1 -16.99 -16.67 -3.08
N GLY A 2 -15.68 -16.54 -3.27
CA GLY A 2 -14.84 -15.63 -2.48
C GLY A 2 -15.33 -14.18 -2.51
N LEU A 3 -15.56 -13.61 -1.32
CA LEU A 3 -15.95 -12.22 -1.09
C LEU A 3 -14.73 -11.27 -1.06
N LEU A 4 -13.60 -11.69 -1.64
CA LEU A 4 -12.38 -10.88 -1.71
C LEU A 4 -12.21 -10.32 -3.12
N ARG A 5 -11.96 -9.01 -3.24
CA ARG A 5 -11.53 -8.38 -4.48
C ARG A 5 -10.14 -7.77 -4.31
N ALA A 6 -9.32 -7.91 -5.34
CA ALA A 6 -7.96 -7.39 -5.35
C ALA A 6 -7.69 -6.62 -6.63
N PHE A 7 -7.06 -5.46 -6.50
CA PHE A 7 -6.59 -4.63 -7.59
C PHE A 7 -5.12 -4.30 -7.37
N ALA A 8 -4.37 -4.11 -8.45
CA ALA A 8 -2.97 -3.74 -8.40
C ALA A 8 -2.68 -2.65 -9.42
N MET A 9 -1.85 -1.68 -9.04
CA MET A 9 -1.39 -0.61 -9.91
C MET A 9 0.01 -0.15 -9.51
N CYS A 10 0.72 0.51 -10.42
CA CYS A 10 2.01 1.09 -10.07
C CYS A 10 1.81 2.31 -9.16
N GLY A 11 2.61 2.39 -8.10
CA GLY A 11 2.64 3.54 -7.20
C GLY A 11 3.30 4.74 -7.86
N LYS A 12 2.85 5.95 -7.50
CA LYS A 12 3.48 7.20 -7.95
C LYS A 12 4.97 7.26 -7.59
N GLU A 13 5.30 6.80 -6.38
CA GLU A 13 6.68 6.73 -5.85
C GLU A 13 7.40 5.42 -6.27
N GLY A 14 6.98 4.83 -7.39
CA GLY A 14 7.35 3.49 -7.84
C GLY A 14 6.77 2.39 -6.96
N GLY A 15 7.09 1.13 -7.31
CA GLY A 15 6.55 -0.03 -6.59
C GLY A 15 5.12 -0.39 -7.00
N ILE A 16 4.53 -1.38 -6.32
CA ILE A 16 3.17 -1.84 -6.58
C ILE A 16 2.26 -1.40 -5.44
N VAL A 17 1.14 -0.77 -5.73
CA VAL A 17 0.05 -0.52 -4.81
C VAL A 17 -1.01 -1.59 -5.02
N LEU A 18 -1.36 -2.29 -3.95
CA LEU A 18 -2.48 -3.22 -3.88
C LEU A 18 -3.66 -2.53 -3.20
N ILE A 19 -4.85 -2.76 -3.73
CA ILE A 19 -6.13 -2.40 -3.10
C ILE A 19 -6.90 -3.70 -2.91
N LEU A 20 -7.16 -4.04 -1.66
CA LEU A 20 -7.81 -5.29 -1.26
C LEU A 20 -9.12 -4.94 -0.57
N LEU A 21 -10.21 -5.62 -0.94
CA LEU A 21 -11.52 -5.42 -0.35
C LEU A 21 -12.04 -6.76 0.14
N ASN A 22 -12.36 -6.84 1.43
CA ASN A 22 -13.03 -7.98 2.01
C ASN A 22 -14.51 -7.65 2.21
N PHE A 23 -15.38 -8.28 1.42
CA PHE A 23 -16.83 -8.19 1.54
C PHE A 23 -17.42 -9.31 2.41
N ASP A 24 -16.58 -10.13 3.05
CA ASP A 24 -17.05 -11.11 3.99
C ASP A 24 -17.56 -10.43 5.26
N GLU A 25 -18.68 -10.92 5.78
CA GLU A 25 -19.35 -10.33 6.94
C GLU A 25 -18.76 -10.82 8.27
N GLU A 26 -18.15 -12.00 8.26
CA GLU A 26 -17.71 -12.69 9.48
C GLU A 26 -16.22 -13.03 9.46
N LEU A 27 -15.67 -13.34 8.28
CA LEU A 27 -14.33 -13.92 8.17
C LEU A 27 -13.28 -12.89 7.77
N SER A 28 -12.19 -12.88 8.54
CA SER A 28 -10.96 -12.20 8.12
C SER A 28 -10.32 -12.96 6.97
N ALA A 29 -9.85 -12.23 5.96
CA ALA A 29 -9.05 -12.77 4.87
C ALA A 29 -7.56 -12.61 5.17
N GLN A 30 -6.74 -13.58 4.74
CA GLN A 30 -5.29 -13.47 4.74
C GLN A 30 -4.78 -13.48 3.30
N VAL A 31 -4.09 -12.41 2.90
CA VAL A 31 -3.59 -12.24 1.53
C VAL A 31 -2.06 -12.26 1.54
N LYS A 32 -1.51 -13.30 0.91
CA LYS A 32 -0.06 -13.41 0.69
C LYS A 32 0.32 -12.78 -0.64
N VAL A 33 1.37 -11.96 -0.63
CA VAL A 33 1.89 -11.30 -1.82
C VAL A 33 3.15 -12.05 -2.26
N ASP A 34 3.01 -12.84 -3.32
CA ASP A 34 4.08 -13.66 -3.89
C ASP A 34 4.49 -13.18 -5.29
N GLY A 35 5.69 -13.55 -5.73
CA GLY A 35 6.14 -13.33 -7.11
C GLY A 35 6.54 -11.89 -7.46
N VAL A 36 6.67 -11.00 -6.47
CA VAL A 36 7.13 -9.62 -6.67
C VAL A 36 8.65 -9.57 -6.56
N PRO A 37 9.39 -9.08 -7.58
CA PRO A 37 10.83 -8.93 -7.49
C PRO A 37 11.18 -7.86 -6.46
N LEU A 38 12.00 -8.20 -5.49
CA LEU A 38 12.31 -7.34 -4.35
C LEU A 38 13.68 -6.68 -4.53
N PRO A 39 13.89 -5.42 -4.07
CA PRO A 39 15.22 -4.81 -4.02
C PRO A 39 16.23 -5.66 -3.25
N ALA A 40 17.50 -5.65 -3.64
CA ALA A 40 18.53 -6.29 -2.84
C ALA A 40 18.61 -5.63 -1.46
N VAL A 41 18.74 -6.43 -0.40
CA VAL A 41 18.86 -5.96 0.98
C VAL A 41 20.18 -6.51 1.51
N ARG A 42 20.96 -5.66 2.17
CA ARG A 42 22.21 -6.09 2.79
C ARG A 42 21.91 -6.96 4.01
N GLU A 43 22.74 -7.97 4.22
CA GLU A 43 22.60 -8.86 5.37
C GLU A 43 22.68 -8.05 6.68
N GLY A 44 21.70 -8.26 7.56
CA GLY A 44 21.59 -7.54 8.84
C GLY A 44 20.81 -6.21 8.81
N GLU A 45 20.31 -5.77 7.64
CA GLU A 45 19.49 -4.56 7.52
C GLU A 45 18.00 -4.90 7.41
N ALA A 46 17.18 -4.41 8.35
CA ALA A 46 15.74 -4.54 8.28
C ALA A 46 15.20 -3.65 7.15
N ALA A 47 14.92 -4.24 5.98
CA ALA A 47 14.34 -3.52 4.87
C ALA A 47 12.82 -3.56 4.92
N VAL A 48 12.21 -2.38 4.94
CA VAL A 48 10.76 -2.22 4.74
C VAL A 48 10.41 -2.67 3.33
N MET A 49 9.66 -3.77 3.25
CA MET A 49 9.23 -4.36 1.99
C MET A 49 7.83 -3.92 1.61
N ARG A 50 6.98 -3.68 2.61
CA ARG A 50 5.59 -3.32 2.40
C ARG A 50 5.12 -2.35 3.48
N ARG A 51 4.30 -1.38 3.07
CA ARG A 51 3.54 -0.49 3.95
C ARG A 51 2.08 -0.79 3.79
N GLU A 52 1.34 -0.88 4.88
CA GLU A 52 -0.07 -1.27 4.88
C GLU A 52 -0.93 -0.22 5.59
N TRP A 53 -2.12 0.00 5.04
CA TRP A 53 -3.18 0.83 5.59
C TRP A 53 -4.49 0.07 5.51
N ILE A 54 -4.92 -0.48 6.64
CA ILE A 54 -6.17 -1.23 6.78
C ILE A 54 -7.24 -0.27 7.29
N LEU A 55 -8.24 -0.04 6.45
CA LEU A 55 -9.39 0.79 6.75
C LEU A 55 -10.55 -0.06 7.27
N THR A 56 -11.04 0.31 8.44
CA THR A 56 -12.20 -0.30 9.09
C THR A 56 -13.17 0.78 9.55
N ALA A 57 -14.39 0.35 9.88
CA ALA A 57 -15.40 1.16 10.55
C ALA A 57 -16.07 0.31 11.62
N GLU A 58 -16.53 0.93 12.71
CA GLU A 58 -17.29 0.22 13.77
C GLU A 58 -18.60 -0.37 13.22
N ALA A 59 -19.20 0.32 12.25
CA ALA A 59 -20.35 -0.13 11.48
C ALA A 59 -20.24 0.42 10.04
N LEU A 60 -20.81 -0.29 9.06
CA LEU A 60 -20.82 0.16 7.65
C LEU A 60 -21.56 1.49 7.42
N THR A 61 -22.43 1.87 8.35
CA THR A 61 -23.16 3.14 8.34
C THR A 61 -22.42 4.27 9.08
N SER A 62 -21.29 3.96 9.71
CA SER A 62 -20.48 4.94 10.44
C SER A 62 -19.91 5.98 9.48
N GLN A 63 -19.83 7.22 9.96
CA GLN A 63 -19.10 8.31 9.28
C GLN A 63 -17.65 8.40 9.74
N MET A 64 -17.23 7.56 10.69
CA MET A 64 -15.87 7.48 11.20
C MET A 64 -15.15 6.29 10.58
N VAL A 65 -13.99 6.57 9.97
CA VAL A 65 -13.10 5.55 9.40
C VAL A 65 -11.86 5.44 10.27
N HIS A 66 -11.43 4.22 10.54
CA HIS A 66 -10.20 3.93 11.27
C HIS A 66 -9.18 3.41 10.28
N ALA A 67 -7.97 3.96 10.31
CA ALA A 67 -6.81 3.42 9.61
C ALA A 67 -5.86 2.79 10.62
N ASN A 68 -5.62 1.48 10.47
CA ASN A 68 -4.75 0.72 11.38
C ASN A 68 -5.14 0.92 12.86
N GLY A 69 -6.44 0.98 13.15
CA GLY A 69 -7.01 1.18 14.48
C GLY A 69 -7.14 2.63 14.95
N LYS A 70 -6.52 3.61 14.28
CA LYS A 70 -6.64 5.04 14.63
C LYS A 70 -7.73 5.71 13.79
N VAL A 71 -8.62 6.48 14.44
CA VAL A 71 -9.63 7.29 13.74
C VAL A 71 -8.95 8.28 12.81
N LEU A 72 -9.38 8.32 11.56
CA LEU A 72 -9.01 9.35 10.61
C LEU A 72 -9.84 10.60 10.89
N SER A 73 -9.17 11.63 11.39
CA SER A 73 -9.76 12.94 11.65
C SER A 73 -8.87 14.04 11.08
N GLN A 74 -9.49 15.17 10.77
CA GLN A 74 -8.77 16.39 10.45
C GLN A 74 -8.63 17.27 11.70
N ASP A 75 -7.53 18.00 11.79
CA ASP A 75 -7.38 19.05 12.79
C ASP A 75 -8.19 20.31 12.43
N ILE A 76 -8.10 21.33 13.28
CA ILE A 76 -8.80 22.62 13.08
C ILE A 76 -8.33 23.39 11.84
N PHE A 77 -7.18 23.02 11.25
CA PHE A 77 -6.63 23.59 10.04
C PHE A 77 -6.98 22.78 8.79
N GLY A 78 -7.74 21.69 8.94
CA GLY A 78 -8.11 20.79 7.85
C GLY A 78 -6.98 19.83 7.45
N VAL A 79 -5.95 19.70 8.27
CA VAL A 79 -4.87 18.73 8.05
C VAL A 79 -5.32 17.38 8.58
N ILE A 80 -5.31 16.36 7.71
CA ILE A 80 -5.58 14.98 8.12
C ILE A 80 -4.39 14.49 8.94
N ASP A 81 -4.68 13.99 10.14
CA ASP A 81 -3.69 13.38 11.02
C ASP A 81 -2.91 12.31 10.25
N ASN A 82 -1.58 12.28 10.40
CA ASN A 82 -0.75 11.30 9.70
C ASN A 82 -1.29 9.88 9.94
N VAL A 83 -1.63 9.22 8.85
CA VAL A 83 -2.08 7.83 8.87
C VAL A 83 -0.93 6.98 9.41
N VAL A 84 -1.21 6.16 10.42
CA VAL A 84 -0.17 5.29 11.02
C VAL A 84 0.18 4.22 10.00
N ASP A 85 1.39 4.24 9.46
CA ASP A 85 1.88 3.20 8.57
C ASP A 85 2.13 1.89 9.35
N LEU A 86 1.61 0.77 8.85
CA LEU A 86 2.06 -0.55 9.28
C LEU A 86 3.20 -1.01 8.36
N PHE A 87 4.41 -1.06 8.91
CA PHE A 87 5.60 -1.48 8.17
C PHE A 87 5.81 -2.99 8.32
N VAL A 88 5.91 -3.67 7.17
CA VAL A 88 6.28 -5.09 7.11
C VAL A 88 7.68 -5.19 6.52
N THR A 89 8.59 -5.77 7.29
CA THR A 89 9.97 -6.03 6.86
C THR A 89 10.07 -7.34 6.09
N ARG A 90 11.19 -7.54 5.41
CA ARG A 90 11.46 -8.77 4.64
C ARG A 90 11.40 -10.02 5.52
N GLU A 91 11.96 -9.93 6.72
CA GLU A 91 12.09 -11.04 7.66
C GLU A 91 10.72 -11.45 8.23
N ALA A 92 9.78 -10.51 8.26
CA ALA A 92 8.46 -10.73 8.83
C ALA A 92 7.53 -11.56 7.93
N ASN A 93 7.86 -11.76 6.64
CA ASN A 93 7.10 -12.51 5.60
C ASN A 93 5.63 -12.78 5.93
N SER A 94 4.88 -11.73 6.25
CA SER A 94 3.54 -11.85 6.81
C SER A 94 2.50 -11.68 5.71
N SER A 95 1.38 -12.37 5.86
CA SER A 95 0.18 -12.09 5.07
C SER A 95 -0.43 -10.76 5.50
N ILE A 96 -1.04 -10.05 4.55
CA ILE A 96 -1.92 -8.92 4.86
C ILE A 96 -3.20 -9.50 5.45
N THR A 97 -3.57 -9.10 6.66
CA THR A 97 -4.81 -9.55 7.29
C THR A 97 -5.89 -8.50 7.09
N LEU A 98 -6.97 -8.87 6.42
CA LEU A 98 -8.13 -8.01 6.19
C LEU A 98 -9.28 -8.46 7.10
N PRO A 99 -9.72 -7.63 8.06
CA PRO A 99 -10.95 -7.89 8.80
C PRO A 99 -12.18 -8.02 7.88
N PRO A 100 -13.31 -8.53 8.40
CA PRO A 100 -14.59 -8.47 7.70
C PRO A 100 -14.94 -7.04 7.28
N HIS A 101 -15.60 -6.87 6.14
CA HIS A 101 -16.06 -5.56 5.64
C HIS A 101 -14.98 -4.45 5.64
N SER A 102 -13.76 -4.79 5.23
CA SER A 102 -12.62 -3.89 5.28
C SER A 102 -12.00 -3.62 3.92
N ILE A 103 -11.25 -2.53 3.83
CA ILE A 103 -10.42 -2.19 2.67
C ILE A 103 -8.99 -2.08 3.15
N ALA A 104 -8.03 -2.68 2.45
CA ALA A 104 -6.62 -2.48 2.72
C ALA A 104 -5.90 -1.92 1.50
N PHE A 105 -5.06 -0.93 1.74
CA PHE A 105 -4.06 -0.46 0.79
C PHE A 105 -2.71 -1.00 1.22
N ALA A 106 -1.94 -1.55 0.28
CA ALA A 106 -0.59 -1.98 0.56
C ALA A 106 0.37 -1.48 -0.53
N HIS A 107 1.40 -0.75 -0.14
CA HIS A 107 2.49 -0.35 -1.02
C HIS A 107 3.66 -1.32 -0.87
N VAL A 108 3.94 -2.09 -1.91
CA VAL A 108 5.00 -3.08 -1.97
C VAL A 108 6.20 -2.48 -2.72
N ASN A 109 7.34 -2.39 -2.05
CA ASN A 109 8.59 -2.01 -2.67
C ASN A 109 9.04 -3.13 -3.62
N THR A 110 9.23 -2.78 -4.90
CA THR A 110 9.66 -3.73 -5.93
C THR A 110 10.67 -3.10 -6.88
N THR A 111 11.47 -3.96 -7.52
CA THR A 111 12.35 -3.62 -8.64
C THR A 111 11.73 -3.95 -10.00
N ASP A 112 10.43 -4.24 -10.05
CA ASP A 112 9.73 -4.54 -11.29
C ASP A 112 9.85 -3.35 -12.27
N PRO A 113 10.45 -3.53 -13.46
CA PRO A 113 10.65 -2.44 -14.42
C PRO A 113 9.35 -1.87 -14.96
N ARG A 114 8.21 -2.58 -14.80
CA ARG A 114 6.88 -2.11 -15.20
C ARG A 114 6.33 -1.04 -14.26
N CYS A 115 6.83 -0.97 -13.02
CA CYS A 115 6.44 0.04 -12.03
C CYS A 115 7.64 0.90 -11.60
N PRO A 116 8.22 1.67 -12.54
CA PRO A 116 9.39 2.48 -12.26
C PRO A 116 9.06 3.61 -11.28
N ARG A 117 10.06 4.01 -10.48
CA ARG A 117 10.00 5.30 -9.81
C ARG A 117 10.02 6.39 -10.86
N ILE A 118 8.95 7.17 -10.92
CA ILE A 118 8.93 8.38 -11.75
C ILE A 118 9.76 9.42 -10.98
N ASN A 119 11.05 9.50 -11.28
CA ASN A 119 11.82 10.68 -10.90
C ASN A 119 11.22 11.85 -11.70
N SER A 120 10.59 12.79 -11.02
CA SER A 120 10.02 14.02 -11.57
C SER A 120 11.07 15.02 -12.12
N SER A 121 12.22 14.51 -12.59
CA SER A 121 13.33 15.30 -13.15
C SER A 121 13.64 14.99 -14.62
N SER A 122 12.73 14.37 -15.37
CA SER A 122 12.87 14.20 -16.83
C SER A 122 12.09 15.26 -17.61
N SER A 123 12.52 16.52 -17.49
CA SER A 123 12.17 17.57 -18.45
C SER A 123 13.44 18.29 -18.90
N SER A 124 14.06 17.76 -19.94
CA SER A 124 14.81 18.53 -20.94
C SER A 124 15.25 17.61 -22.09
N SER A 125 14.36 17.43 -23.05
CA SER A 125 14.75 17.10 -24.42
C SER A 125 15.41 18.33 -25.03
N SER A 126 16.74 18.38 -25.05
CA SER A 126 17.51 19.26 -25.91
C SER A 126 17.91 18.51 -27.18
N SER A 127 17.06 18.64 -28.19
CA SER A 127 17.42 18.43 -29.59
C SER A 127 18.43 19.51 -30.00
N SER A 128 19.69 19.13 -30.19
CA SER A 128 20.67 19.93 -30.93
C SER A 128 20.94 19.25 -32.28
N SER A 129 20.14 19.63 -33.26
CA SER A 129 20.51 19.57 -34.68
C SER A 129 21.47 20.73 -34.97
N SER A 130 22.68 20.42 -35.41
CA SER A 130 23.61 21.40 -35.99
C SER A 130 24.09 20.87 -37.33
N SER A 131 23.92 21.74 -38.32
CA SER A 131 24.20 21.63 -39.75
C SER A 131 25.65 21.36 -40.10
#